data_AF-A0A704VU21-F1
#
_entry.id   AF-A0A704VU21-F1
#
_cell.length_a   1.000
_cell.length_b   1.000
_cell.length_c   1.000
_cell.angle_alpha   90.00
_cell.angle_beta   90.00
_cell.angle_gamma   90.00
#
_symmetry.space_group_name_H-M   'P 1'
#
loop_
_entity.id
_entity.type
_entity.pdbx_description
1 polymer ?
#
loop_
_entity_poly.entity_id
_entity_poly.type
_entity_poly.pdbx_seq_one_letter_code
_entity_poly.pdbx_strand_id
1 'polypeptide(L)'
;FLKKIKFNILKRVHKALLISVPLSKRGRLAGFCKDISIGYCSCHTIAYTAIQVAYSLKYGRIICSGLDLTGSCPRFYDESTSPMPSELSKDLFKILPFFTFMRKNVSDLNIFNLSDDT
;
A
#
# COMPACT_ATOMS: atom_id res chain seq x y z
N PHE A 1 13.25 9.37 16.24
CA PHE A 1 13.38 10.76 15.80
C PHE A 1 14.20 10.86 14.51
N LEU A 2 15.45 10.37 14.49
CA LEU A 2 16.33 10.32 13.30
C LEU A 2 15.67 9.76 12.02
N LYS A 3 14.96 8.63 12.10
CA LYS A 3 14.24 8.06 10.93
C LYS A 3 13.26 9.05 10.29
N LYS A 4 12.54 9.85 11.09
CA LYS A 4 11.59 10.85 10.58
C LYS A 4 12.30 11.99 9.85
N ILE A 5 13.45 12.43 10.34
CA ILE A 5 14.27 13.43 9.65
C ILE A 5 14.77 12.86 8.32
N LYS A 6 15.31 11.64 8.32
CA LYS A 6 15.74 10.94 7.10
C LYS A 6 14.62 10.88 6.05
N PHE A 7 13.40 10.50 6.43
CA PHE A 7 12.28 10.45 5.49
C PHE A 7 11.86 11.83 4.96
N ASN A 8 11.92 12.88 5.79
CA ASN A 8 11.66 14.24 5.32
C ASN A 8 12.72 14.72 4.31
N ILE A 9 13.98 14.36 4.52
CA ILE A 9 15.06 14.64 3.55
C ILE A 9 14.82 13.85 2.25
N LEU A 10 14.59 12.54 2.34
CA LEU A 10 14.37 11.67 1.18
C LEU A 10 13.17 12.14 0.33
N LYS A 11 12.05 12.52 0.96
CA LYS A 11 10.89 13.10 0.25
C LYS A 11 11.23 14.40 -0.49
N ARG A 12 12.15 15.21 0.04
CA ARG A 12 12.57 16.46 -0.62
C ARG A 12 13.46 16.18 -1.84
N VAL A 13 14.38 15.23 -1.70
CA VAL A 13 15.33 14.80 -2.74
C VAL A 13 14.62 14.06 -3.87
N HIS A 14 13.78 13.08 -3.53
CA HIS A 14 13.08 12.24 -4.50
C HIS A 14 11.61 12.67 -4.61
N LYS A 15 11.27 13.49 -5.60
CA LYS A 15 9.90 13.98 -5.80
C LYS A 15 8.88 12.87 -6.09
N ALA A 16 9.35 11.76 -6.67
CA ALA A 16 8.54 10.56 -6.88
C ALA A 16 8.18 9.83 -5.58
N LEU A 17 8.91 10.10 -4.48
CA LEU A 17 8.68 9.49 -3.18
C LEU A 17 7.71 10.34 -2.34
N LEU A 18 6.44 9.97 -2.35
CA LEU A 18 5.40 10.63 -1.57
C LEU A 18 5.34 9.99 -0.18
N ILE A 19 5.64 10.74 0.87
CA ILE A 19 5.56 10.26 2.26
C ILE A 19 4.82 11.26 3.14
N SER A 20 3.92 10.75 3.98
CA SER A 20 3.38 11.45 5.16
C SER A 20 4.18 11.02 6.38
N VAL A 21 4.94 11.95 6.95
CA VAL A 21 5.69 11.74 8.20
C VAL A 21 4.95 12.45 9.34
N PRO A 22 4.20 11.72 10.19
CA PRO A 22 3.45 12.36 11.28
C PRO A 22 4.40 12.95 12.32
N LEU A 23 4.02 14.07 12.94
CA LEU A 23 4.77 14.68 14.05
C LEU A 23 4.68 13.79 15.30
N SER A 24 3.46 13.41 15.69
CA SER A 24 3.18 12.55 16.85
C SER A 24 3.81 11.15 16.70
N LYS A 25 4.19 10.54 17.82
CA LYS A 25 4.60 9.12 17.88
C LYS A 25 3.43 8.16 17.64
N ARG A 26 2.20 8.59 17.89
CA ARG A 26 0.97 7.79 17.65
C ARG A 26 0.53 7.80 16.19
N GLY A 27 0.94 8.82 15.43
CA GLY A 27 0.63 8.88 14.00
C GLY A 27 1.41 7.82 13.23
N ARG A 28 0.76 7.23 12.21
CA ARG A 28 1.40 6.26 11.31
C ARG A 28 2.00 6.93 10.09
N LEU A 29 3.17 6.45 9.69
CA LEU A 29 3.75 6.81 8.40
C LEU A 29 2.93 6.14 7.30
N ALA A 30 2.67 6.87 6.23
CA ALA A 30 2.09 6.34 5.00
C ALA A 30 2.85 6.92 3.82
N GLY A 31 2.93 6.19 2.71
CA GLY A 31 3.68 6.64 1.55
C GLY A 31 3.38 5.86 0.29
N PHE A 32 3.76 6.42 -0.85
CA PHE A 32 3.65 5.83 -2.16
C PHE A 32 4.85 6.29 -3.01
N CYS A 33 5.56 5.36 -3.65
CA CYS A 33 6.62 5.71 -4.59
C CYS A 33 6.11 5.62 -6.03
N LYS A 34 6.26 6.71 -6.77
CA LYS A 34 5.89 6.81 -8.18
C LYS A 34 6.95 6.22 -9.13
N ASP A 35 8.14 5.94 -8.62
CA ASP A 35 9.29 5.44 -9.37
C ASP A 35 9.95 4.30 -8.60
N ILE A 36 9.81 3.09 -9.14
CA ILE A 36 10.30 1.87 -8.51
C ILE A 36 11.83 1.78 -8.46
N SER A 37 12.54 2.52 -9.32
CA SER A 37 14.02 2.55 -9.33
C SER A 37 14.60 3.18 -8.06
N ILE A 38 13.83 4.03 -7.39
CA ILE A 38 14.16 4.64 -6.10
C ILE A 38 13.82 3.69 -4.95
N GLY A 39 12.81 2.83 -5.14
CA GLY A 39 12.27 1.89 -4.17
C GLY A 39 10.74 1.95 -4.07
N TYR A 40 10.19 1.32 -3.03
CA TYR A 40 8.75 1.30 -2.77
C TYR A 40 8.42 1.48 -1.28
N CYS A 41 7.19 1.92 -1.01
CA CYS A 41 6.63 1.97 0.34
C CYS A 41 5.87 0.66 0.61
N SER A 42 6.30 -0.11 1.60
CA SER A 42 5.62 -1.35 1.99
C SER A 42 4.55 -1.10 3.05
N CYS A 43 3.44 -1.85 2.97
CA CYS A 43 2.40 -1.82 4.00
C CYS A 43 1.69 -3.18 4.16
N HIS A 44 2.33 -4.18 4.77
CA HIS A 44 1.72 -5.46 5.17
C HIS A 44 0.94 -6.25 4.09
N THR A 45 0.91 -5.78 2.84
CA THR A 45 0.31 -6.45 1.68
C THR A 45 1.19 -6.26 0.45
N ILE A 46 1.35 -7.33 -0.31
CA ILE A 46 2.10 -7.34 -1.56
C ILE A 46 1.37 -6.54 -2.64
N ALA A 47 0.03 -6.52 -2.60
CA ALA A 47 -0.79 -5.79 -3.58
C ALA A 47 -0.40 -4.31 -3.68
N TYR A 48 -0.12 -3.66 -2.55
CA TYR A 48 0.29 -2.26 -2.54
C TYR A 48 1.67 -2.01 -3.19
N THR A 49 2.56 -3.00 -3.11
CA THR A 49 3.86 -2.96 -3.81
C THR A 49 3.64 -3.16 -5.32
N ALA A 50 2.82 -4.13 -5.71
CA ALA A 50 2.47 -4.38 -7.11
C ALA A 50 1.85 -3.15 -7.79
N ILE A 51 0.98 -2.42 -7.09
CA ILE A 51 0.39 -1.17 -7.60
C ILE A 51 1.47 -0.11 -7.86
N GLN A 52 2.45 0.05 -6.97
CA GLN A 52 3.57 0.99 -7.18
C GLN A 52 4.44 0.60 -8.38
N VAL A 53 4.71 -0.71 -8.56
CA VAL A 53 5.42 -1.22 -9.73
C VAL A 53 4.66 -0.91 -11.02
N ALA A 54 3.38 -1.27 -11.08
CA ALA A 54 2.55 -1.02 -12.26
C ALA A 54 2.42 0.48 -12.58
N TYR A 55 2.25 1.32 -11.56
CA TYR A 55 2.21 2.77 -11.73
C TYR A 55 3.56 3.31 -12.25
N SER A 56 4.68 2.84 -11.70
CA SER A 56 6.02 3.22 -12.15
C SER A 56 6.27 2.83 -13.61
N LEU A 57 5.73 1.70 -14.05
CA LEU A 57 5.81 1.20 -15.43
C LEU A 57 4.80 1.88 -16.38
N LYS A 58 4.06 2.90 -15.92
CA LYS A 58 3.12 3.70 -16.71
C LYS A 58 1.92 2.95 -17.28
N TYR A 59 1.47 1.89 -16.61
CA TYR A 59 0.19 1.27 -16.96
C TYR A 59 -0.96 2.28 -16.79
N GLY A 60 -1.71 2.54 -17.86
CA GLY A 60 -2.83 3.50 -17.86
C GLY A 60 -4.10 3.01 -17.15
N ARG A 61 -4.15 1.72 -16.79
CA ARG A 61 -5.23 1.09 -16.02
C ARG A 61 -4.67 -0.08 -15.21
N ILE A 62 -4.99 -0.12 -13.93
CA ILE A 62 -4.64 -1.22 -13.02
C ILE A 62 -5.94 -1.85 -12.51
N ILE A 63 -6.09 -3.16 -12.70
CA ILE A 63 -7.28 -3.90 -12.27
C ILE A 63 -6.82 -4.95 -11.26
N CYS A 64 -7.32 -4.84 -10.04
CA CYS A 64 -7.09 -5.80 -8.97
C CYS A 64 -8.21 -6.84 -8.96
N SER A 65 -7.84 -8.12 -8.90
CA SER A 65 -8.74 -9.25 -8.66
C SER A 65 -8.21 -10.03 -7.46
N GLY A 66 -9.09 -10.41 -6.53
CA GLY A 66 -8.71 -11.06 -5.27
C GLY A 66 -8.00 -10.14 -4.26
N LEU A 67 -8.18 -8.82 -4.38
CA LEU A 67 -7.75 -7.87 -3.34
C LEU A 67 -8.90 -7.65 -2.37
N ASP A 68 -9.08 -8.57 -1.45
CA ASP A 68 -10.11 -8.48 -0.44
C ASP A 68 -9.55 -7.76 0.79
N LEU A 69 -10.13 -6.60 1.12
CA LEU A 69 -9.70 -5.75 2.24
C LEU A 69 -10.71 -5.77 3.38
N THR A 70 -11.52 -6.81 3.45
CA THR A 70 -12.34 -7.15 4.61
C THR A 70 -11.51 -8.03 5.55
N GLY A 71 -11.55 -7.75 6.86
CA GLY A 71 -10.68 -8.41 7.84
C GLY A 71 -10.95 -9.91 8.04
N SER A 72 -11.81 -10.57 7.26
CA SER A 72 -12.21 -11.97 7.47
C SER A 72 -12.38 -12.75 6.16
N CYS A 73 -11.73 -12.33 5.07
CA CYS A 73 -11.85 -13.03 3.79
C CYS A 73 -11.03 -14.35 3.76
N PRO A 74 -11.62 -15.48 3.30
CA PRO A 74 -10.87 -16.70 3.05
C PRO A 74 -9.88 -16.51 1.89
N ARG A 75 -8.82 -17.34 1.85
CA ARG A 75 -7.90 -17.33 0.71
C ARG A 75 -8.58 -17.93 -0.54
N PHE A 76 -8.06 -17.59 -1.71
CA PHE A 76 -8.55 -18.08 -2.99
C PHE A 76 -8.42 -19.61 -3.17
N TYR A 77 -7.39 -20.22 -2.57
CA TYR A 77 -7.10 -21.64 -2.72
C TYR A 77 -7.62 -22.45 -1.53
N ASP A 78 -7.93 -23.74 -1.77
CA ASP A 78 -8.44 -24.65 -0.75
C ASP A 78 -7.41 -24.83 0.39
N GLU A 79 -7.90 -24.64 1.61
CA GLU A 79 -7.13 -24.73 2.86
C GLU A 79 -7.55 -25.96 3.69
N SER A 80 -8.33 -26.87 3.13
CA SER A 80 -9.02 -27.99 3.81
C SER A 80 -8.16 -28.85 4.76
N THR A 81 -6.85 -28.91 4.56
CA THR A 81 -5.95 -29.74 5.39
C THR A 81 -5.05 -28.94 6.35
N SER A 82 -4.76 -27.67 6.06
CA SER A 82 -3.86 -26.84 6.87
C SER A 82 -4.03 -25.35 6.55
N PRO A 83 -5.05 -24.69 7.11
CA PRO A 83 -5.28 -23.27 6.84
C PRO A 83 -4.14 -22.43 7.39
N MET A 84 -3.55 -21.59 6.53
CA MET A 84 -2.48 -20.71 6.95
C MET A 84 -3.10 -19.45 7.55
N PRO A 85 -2.81 -19.12 8.83
CA PRO A 85 -3.40 -17.95 9.46
C PRO A 85 -3.11 -16.69 8.64
N SER A 86 -4.15 -15.91 8.37
CA SER A 86 -4.02 -14.62 7.72
C SER A 86 -3.77 -13.54 8.78
N GLU A 87 -2.73 -12.75 8.60
CA GLU A 87 -2.50 -11.56 9.44
C GLU A 87 -3.35 -10.36 8.97
N LEU A 88 -4.15 -10.51 7.90
CA LEU A 88 -4.94 -9.41 7.33
C LEU A 88 -5.86 -8.76 8.36
N SER A 89 -6.62 -9.54 9.12
CA SER A 89 -7.53 -9.02 10.16
C SER A 89 -6.81 -8.11 11.16
N LYS A 90 -5.61 -8.52 11.57
CA LYS A 90 -4.79 -7.83 12.57
C LYS A 90 -4.07 -6.62 11.97
N ASP A 91 -3.69 -6.67 10.71
CA ASP A 91 -2.94 -5.61 10.05
C ASP A 91 -3.82 -4.66 9.22
N LEU A 92 -5.12 -4.94 9.06
CA LEU A 92 -6.02 -4.15 8.22
C LEU A 92 -6.01 -2.66 8.58
N PHE A 93 -6.04 -2.35 9.87
CA PHE A 93 -5.98 -0.96 10.36
C PHE A 93 -4.64 -0.26 10.03
N LYS A 94 -3.58 -1.01 9.72
CA LYS A 94 -2.27 -0.51 9.27
C LYS A 94 -2.23 -0.36 7.75
N ILE A 95 -2.94 -1.22 7.02
CA ILE A 95 -3.00 -1.26 5.55
C ILE A 95 -3.86 -0.12 5.00
N LEU A 96 -5.08 0.06 5.51
CA LEU A 96 -6.05 1.04 4.97
C LEU A 96 -5.54 2.50 4.91
N PRO A 97 -4.75 3.01 5.88
CA PRO A 97 -4.16 4.34 5.78
C PRO A 97 -3.25 4.53 4.56
N PHE A 98 -2.58 3.48 4.08
CA PHE A 98 -1.73 3.57 2.89
C PHE A 98 -2.56 3.68 1.61
N PHE A 99 -3.60 2.87 1.45
CA PHE A 99 -4.53 2.99 0.32
C PHE A 99 -5.24 4.35 0.32
N THR A 100 -5.64 4.83 1.50
CA THR A 100 -6.21 6.18 1.65
C THR A 100 -5.21 7.27 1.25
N PHE A 101 -3.94 7.14 1.67
CA PHE A 101 -2.87 8.06 1.30
C PHE A 101 -2.62 8.05 -0.21
N MET A 102 -2.51 6.87 -0.82
CA MET A 102 -2.35 6.70 -2.26
C MET A 102 -3.45 7.40 -3.04
N ARG A 103 -4.73 7.10 -2.73
CA ARG A 103 -5.90 7.70 -3.41
C ARG A 103 -5.89 9.24 -3.33
N LYS A 104 -5.42 9.81 -2.22
CA LYS A 104 -5.37 11.26 -2.02
C LYS A 104 -4.20 11.94 -2.73
N ASN A 105 -3.08 11.25 -2.97
CA ASN A 105 -1.83 11.88 -3.40
C ASN A 105 -1.38 11.46 -4.82
N VAL A 106 -2.04 10.47 -5.42
CA VAL A 106 -1.77 9.99 -6.78
C VAL A 106 -3.03 10.13 -7.61
N SER A 107 -3.36 11.38 -7.98
CA SER A 107 -4.63 11.74 -8.63
C SER A 107 -4.81 11.13 -10.03
N ASP A 108 -3.71 10.79 -10.69
CA ASP A 108 -3.66 10.19 -12.02
C ASP A 108 -3.68 8.65 -11.98
N LEU A 109 -3.79 8.04 -10.80
CA LEU A 109 -3.87 6.57 -10.66
C LEU A 109 -5.26 6.07 -11.06
N ASN A 110 -5.32 5.33 -12.15
CA ASN A 110 -6.54 4.68 -12.64
C ASN A 110 -6.58 3.22 -12.18
N ILE A 111 -7.09 2.98 -10.97
CA ILE A 111 -7.13 1.67 -10.33
C ILE A 111 -8.57 1.25 -10.01
N PHE A 112 -8.87 -0.02 -10.28
CA PHE A 112 -10.17 -0.64 -10.00
C PHE A 112 -9.96 -1.91 -9.20
N ASN A 113 -10.81 -2.14 -8.20
CA ASN A 113 -10.89 -3.43 -7.53
C ASN A 113 -12.16 -4.14 -8.01
N LEU A 114 -12.02 -5.39 -8.45
CA LEU A 114 -13.15 -6.22 -8.87
C LEU A 114 -13.79 -6.99 -7.71
N SER A 115 -13.19 -6.94 -6.52
CA SER A 115 -13.76 -7.56 -5.33
C SER A 115 -14.92 -6.74 -4.77
N ASP A 116 -16.02 -7.42 -4.46
CA ASP A 116 -17.13 -6.86 -3.69
C ASP A 116 -16.80 -6.75 -2.18
N ASP A 117 -15.69 -7.35 -1.74
CA ASP A 117 -15.20 -7.39 -0.36
C ASP A 117 -14.04 -6.39 -0.13
N THR A 118 -14.28 -5.09 -0.39
CA THR A 118 -13.27 -4.02 -0.28
C THR A 118 -13.58 -2.96 0.77
#